data_AF-U7E136-F1
#
_entry.id   AF-U7E136-F1
#
_cell.length_a   1.000
_cell.length_b   1.000
_cell.length_c   1.000
_cell.angle_alpha   90.00
_cell.angle_beta   90.00
_cell.angle_gamma   90.00
#
_symmetry.space_group_name_H-M   'P 1'
#
loop_
_entity.id
_entity.type
_entity.pdbx_description
1 polymer ?
#
loop_
_entity_poly.entity_id
_entity_poly.type
_entity_poly.pdbx_seq_one_letter_code
_entity_poly.pdbx_strand_id
1 'polypeptide(L)'
;MLSRGDSHSSLCHLCVEAAMKKLADPGNTDFDKHLAEHKATLDKLNKQYFDNLKELDALKRRGKELEELEKVARSKSLFGAPINELSLHELEMLRKSLKEIKENILKQIEKISADTENPTSSSSANIAGVINPSVSSTARGSSSADVNDHDDGHGH
;
A
#
# COMPACT_ATOMS: atom_id res chain seq x y z
N MET A 1 -58.31 -55.81 -8.14
CA MET A 1 -57.31 -55.08 -7.33
C MET A 1 -56.24 -54.60 -8.28
N LEU A 2 -56.25 -53.31 -8.65
CA LEU A 2 -55.24 -52.75 -9.54
C LEU A 2 -54.05 -52.32 -8.69
N SER A 3 -52.95 -53.06 -8.82
CA SER A 3 -51.69 -52.76 -8.15
C SER A 3 -51.14 -51.44 -8.71
N ARG A 4 -51.07 -50.43 -7.84
CA ARG A 4 -50.64 -49.07 -8.18
C ARG A 4 -49.12 -49.09 -8.32
N GLY A 5 -48.65 -49.43 -9.52
CA GLY A 5 -47.24 -49.51 -9.86
C GLY A 5 -46.54 -48.17 -9.74
N ASP A 6 -45.78 -48.02 -8.66
CA ASP A 6 -44.51 -47.32 -8.52
C ASP A 6 -44.19 -46.22 -9.55
N SER A 7 -45.00 -45.15 -9.53
CA SER A 7 -44.85 -44.01 -10.45
C SER A 7 -43.78 -43.00 -9.99
N HIS A 8 -43.21 -43.20 -8.80
CA HIS A 8 -42.25 -42.27 -8.18
C HIS A 8 -40.80 -42.54 -8.58
N SER A 9 -40.44 -43.80 -8.89
CA SER A 9 -39.11 -44.18 -9.37
C SER A 9 -38.86 -43.74 -10.81
N SER A 10 -39.90 -43.70 -11.65
CA SER A 10 -39.81 -43.30 -13.07
C SER A 10 -39.56 -41.79 -13.26
N LEU A 11 -40.21 -40.94 -12.46
CA LEU A 11 -40.06 -39.48 -12.59
C LEU A 11 -38.71 -39.00 -12.08
N CYS A 12 -38.20 -39.60 -10.99
CA CYS A 12 -36.83 -39.39 -10.53
C CYS A 12 -35.80 -39.87 -11.56
N HIS A 13 -36.00 -41.05 -12.16
CA HIS A 13 -35.12 -41.58 -13.19
C HIS A 13 -35.09 -40.68 -14.44
N LEU A 14 -36.25 -40.22 -14.91
CA LEU A 14 -36.35 -39.36 -16.08
C LEU A 14 -35.68 -37.99 -15.87
N CYS A 15 -35.79 -37.40 -14.68
CA CYS A 15 -35.11 -36.16 -14.33
C CYS A 15 -33.58 -36.34 -14.28
N VAL A 16 -33.10 -37.43 -13.68
CA VAL A 16 -31.67 -37.74 -13.60
C VAL A 16 -31.10 -38.06 -14.98
N GLU A 17 -31.83 -38.82 -15.81
CA GLU A 17 -31.45 -39.14 -17.19
C GLU A 17 -31.41 -37.91 -18.10
N ALA A 18 -32.37 -37.00 -17.96
CA ALA A 18 -32.37 -35.72 -18.68
C ALA A 18 -31.22 -34.81 -18.24
N ALA A 19 -30.89 -34.78 -16.95
CA ALA A 19 -29.75 -34.04 -16.43
C ALA A 19 -28.41 -34.62 -16.93
N MET A 20 -28.26 -35.95 -16.91
CA MET A 20 -27.07 -36.63 -17.44
C MET A 20 -26.92 -36.38 -18.94
N LYS A 21 -28.01 -36.41 -19.71
CA LYS A 21 -27.98 -36.12 -21.15
C LYS A 21 -27.59 -34.67 -21.46
N LYS A 22 -28.02 -33.70 -20.63
CA LYS A 22 -27.59 -32.29 -20.75
C LYS A 22 -26.15 -32.05 -20.34
N LEU A 23 -25.60 -32.86 -19.43
CA LEU A 23 -24.18 -32.82 -19.06
C LEU A 23 -23.30 -33.53 -20.11
N ALA A 24 -23.82 -34.56 -20.75
CA ALA A 24 -23.14 -35.33 -21.79
C ALA A 24 -23.22 -34.69 -23.18
N ASP A 25 -24.02 -33.63 -23.35
CA ASP A 25 -24.11 -32.88 -24.60
C ASP A 25 -22.88 -31.95 -24.73
N PRO A 26 -21.94 -32.23 -25.66
CA PRO A 26 -20.73 -31.41 -25.84
C PRO A 26 -21.02 -29.97 -26.30
N GLY A 27 -22.27 -29.64 -26.60
CA GLY A 27 -22.71 -28.28 -26.90
C GLY A 27 -22.91 -27.37 -25.68
N ASN A 28 -22.92 -27.90 -24.44
CA ASN A 28 -23.09 -27.11 -23.21
C ASN A 28 -21.76 -26.48 -22.74
N THR A 29 -21.16 -25.68 -23.62
CA THR A 29 -19.87 -25.01 -23.39
C THR A 29 -19.90 -23.97 -22.27
N ASP A 30 -21.10 -23.51 -21.89
CA ASP A 30 -21.29 -22.46 -20.90
C ASP A 30 -20.97 -22.96 -19.48
N PHE A 31 -21.32 -24.22 -19.16
CA PHE A 31 -20.99 -24.83 -17.88
C PHE A 31 -19.48 -25.06 -17.71
N ASP A 32 -18.83 -25.61 -18.74
CA ASP A 32 -17.38 -25.84 -18.73
C ASP A 32 -16.60 -24.52 -18.65
N LYS A 33 -17.08 -23.49 -19.37
CA LYS A 33 -16.52 -22.14 -19.31
C LYS A 33 -16.67 -21.54 -17.91
N HIS A 34 -17.85 -21.62 -17.31
CA HIS A 34 -18.07 -21.13 -15.94
C HIS A 34 -17.22 -21.89 -14.91
N LEU A 35 -17.07 -23.20 -15.05
CA LEU A 35 -16.22 -24.00 -14.17
C LEU A 35 -14.74 -23.61 -14.32
N ALA A 36 -14.28 -23.37 -15.55
CA ALA A 36 -12.93 -22.90 -15.83
C ALA A 36 -12.67 -21.50 -15.26
N GLU A 37 -13.61 -20.56 -15.45
CA GLU A 37 -13.56 -19.20 -14.89
C GLU A 37 -13.52 -19.22 -13.35
N HIS A 38 -14.35 -20.05 -12.73
CA HIS A 38 -14.39 -20.21 -11.29
C HIS A 38 -13.06 -20.79 -10.77
N LYS A 39 -12.54 -21.84 -11.42
CA LYS A 39 -11.23 -22.44 -11.08
C LYS A 39 -10.09 -21.42 -11.23
N ALA A 40 -10.05 -20.67 -12.32
CA ALA A 40 -9.06 -19.62 -12.54
C ALA A 40 -9.12 -18.52 -11.47
N THR A 41 -10.34 -18.16 -11.02
CA THR A 41 -10.55 -17.19 -9.95
C THR A 41 -10.03 -17.74 -8.61
N LEU A 42 -10.31 -19.00 -8.29
CA LEU A 42 -9.77 -19.66 -7.09
C LEU A 42 -8.24 -19.75 -7.13
N ASP A 43 -7.65 -20.15 -8.25
CA ASP A 43 -6.20 -20.26 -8.40
C ASP A 43 -5.53 -18.88 -8.25
N LYS A 44 -6.13 -17.84 -8.84
CA LYS A 44 -5.67 -16.45 -8.66
C LYS A 44 -5.74 -16.02 -7.20
N LEU A 45 -6.86 -16.27 -6.52
CA LEU A 45 -7.04 -15.88 -5.13
C LEU A 45 -6.06 -16.64 -4.22
N ASN A 46 -5.86 -17.93 -4.47
CA ASN A 46 -4.92 -18.76 -3.73
C ASN A 46 -3.49 -18.25 -3.92
N LYS A 47 -3.11 -17.89 -5.15
CA LYS A 47 -1.81 -17.26 -5.42
C LYS A 47 -1.64 -15.95 -4.63
N GLN A 48 -2.63 -15.05 -4.70
CA GLN A 48 -2.59 -13.78 -3.94
C GLN A 48 -2.49 -14.02 -2.44
N TYR A 49 -3.19 -15.03 -1.91
CA TYR A 49 -3.10 -15.42 -0.51
C TYR A 49 -1.68 -15.84 -0.13
N PHE A 50 -1.06 -16.73 -0.92
CA PHE A 50 0.32 -17.16 -0.67
C PHE A 50 1.34 -16.03 -0.81
N ASP A 51 1.19 -15.16 -1.81
CA ASP A 51 2.06 -14.00 -2.02
C ASP A 51 1.99 -13.04 -0.81
N ASN A 52 0.78 -12.72 -0.34
CA ASN A 52 0.57 -11.89 0.84
C ASN A 52 1.10 -12.54 2.13
N LEU A 53 0.95 -13.87 2.27
CA LEU A 53 1.48 -14.59 3.43
C LEU A 53 3.01 -14.52 3.46
N LYS A 54 3.65 -14.69 2.31
CA LYS A 54 5.10 -14.58 2.16
C LYS A 54 5.60 -13.17 2.48
N GLU A 55 4.91 -12.14 2.00
CA GLU A 55 5.25 -10.74 2.33
C GLU A 55 5.10 -10.47 3.83
N LEU A 56 3.99 -10.92 4.43
CA LEU A 56 3.75 -10.78 5.86
C LEU A 56 4.84 -11.44 6.69
N ASP A 57 5.29 -12.64 6.31
CA ASP A 57 6.36 -13.33 7.03
C ASP A 57 7.71 -12.63 6.84
N ALA A 58 7.98 -12.07 5.67
CA ALA A 58 9.16 -11.23 5.45
C ALA A 58 9.14 -9.98 6.33
N LEU A 59 8.00 -9.30 6.42
CA LEU A 59 7.81 -8.14 7.30
C LEU A 59 7.94 -8.51 8.78
N LYS A 60 7.40 -9.64 9.21
CA LYS A 60 7.57 -10.14 10.58
C LYS A 60 9.02 -10.43 10.91
N ARG A 61 9.77 -11.07 10.01
CA ARG A 61 11.21 -11.32 10.21
C ARG A 61 11.99 -10.02 10.32
N ARG A 62 11.75 -9.07 9.40
CA ARG A 62 12.36 -7.74 9.45
C ARG A 62 12.01 -7.01 10.74
N GLY A 63 10.77 -7.12 11.21
CA GLY A 63 10.33 -6.57 12.49
C GLY A 63 11.11 -7.13 13.67
N LYS A 64 11.32 -8.46 13.71
CA LYS A 64 12.14 -9.10 14.74
C LYS A 64 13.61 -8.67 14.67
N GLU A 65 14.17 -8.58 13.47
CA GLU A 65 15.55 -8.09 13.28
C GLU A 65 15.72 -6.65 13.77
N LEU A 66 14.73 -5.78 13.50
CA LEU A 66 14.71 -4.40 14.01
C LEU A 66 14.57 -4.35 15.53
N GLU A 67 13.74 -5.19 16.13
CA GLU A 67 13.58 -5.26 17.59
C GLU A 67 14.90 -5.69 18.26
N GLU A 68 15.59 -6.67 17.70
CA GLU A 68 16.90 -7.09 18.20
C GLU A 68 17.96 -5.99 18.01
N LEU A 69 17.96 -5.31 16.85
CA LEU A 69 18.85 -4.17 16.63
C LEU A 69 18.57 -3.04 17.62
N GLU A 70 17.30 -2.76 17.93
CA GLU A 70 16.91 -1.76 18.91
C GLU A 70 17.41 -2.13 20.30
N LYS A 71 17.26 -3.39 20.73
CA LYS A 71 17.80 -3.87 22.02
C LYS A 71 19.31 -3.69 22.09
N VAL A 72 20.03 -4.05 21.03
CA VAL A 72 21.48 -3.89 20.95
C VAL A 72 21.86 -2.40 20.96
N ALA A 73 21.17 -1.57 20.18
CA ALA A 73 21.39 -0.13 20.12
C ALA A 73 21.12 0.53 21.48
N ARG A 74 20.09 0.12 22.20
CA ARG A 74 19.81 0.60 23.55
C ARG A 74 20.92 0.26 24.54
N SER A 75 21.48 -0.94 24.44
CA SER A 75 22.58 -1.39 25.31
C SER A 75 23.95 -0.75 24.99
N LYS A 76 24.14 -0.23 23.77
CA LYS A 76 25.47 0.22 23.28
C LYS A 76 25.52 1.69 22.85
N SER A 77 24.39 2.36 22.69
CA SER A 77 24.32 3.73 22.18
C SER A 77 23.77 4.69 23.22
N LEU A 78 24.38 5.87 23.30
CA LEU A 78 23.87 6.99 24.11
C LEU A 78 22.48 7.46 23.64
N PHE A 79 22.11 7.19 22.39
CA PHE A 79 20.81 7.54 21.82
C PHE A 79 19.65 6.70 22.39
N GLY A 80 19.94 5.51 22.92
CA GLY A 80 18.92 4.64 23.51
C GLY A 80 18.87 4.70 25.04
N ALA A 81 19.83 5.34 25.70
CA ALA A 81 19.90 5.41 27.15
C ALA A 81 18.87 6.42 27.71
N PRO A 82 18.21 6.13 28.84
CA PRO A 82 17.36 7.10 29.54
C PRO A 82 18.13 8.38 29.88
N ILE A 83 17.50 9.54 29.69
CA ILE A 83 18.19 10.84 29.89
C ILE A 83 18.70 11.05 31.31
N ASN A 84 18.03 10.45 32.30
CA ASN A 84 18.39 10.51 33.71
C ASN A 84 19.60 9.64 34.08
N GLU A 85 20.00 8.73 33.18
CA GLU A 85 21.15 7.82 33.35
C GLU A 85 22.41 8.34 32.64
N LEU A 86 22.28 9.42 31.85
CA LEU A 86 23.39 10.04 31.12
C LEU A 86 24.10 11.11 31.97
N SER A 87 25.43 11.08 31.96
CA SER A 87 26.24 12.15 32.54
C SER A 87 26.12 13.45 31.75
N LEU A 88 26.46 14.59 32.37
CA LEU A 88 26.48 15.89 31.69
C LEU A 88 27.35 15.87 30.43
N HIS A 89 28.50 15.19 30.49
CA HIS A 89 29.39 15.06 29.34
C HIS A 89 28.76 14.28 28.18
N GLU A 90 28.10 13.16 28.47
CA GLU A 90 27.39 12.37 27.46
C GLU A 90 26.22 13.13 26.85
N LEU A 91 25.49 13.91 27.65
CA LEU A 91 24.42 14.79 27.17
C LEU A 91 24.97 15.87 26.22
N GLU A 92 26.12 16.45 26.53
CA GLU A 92 26.77 17.41 25.64
C GLU A 92 27.25 16.77 24.34
N MET A 93 27.83 15.57 24.39
CA MET A 93 28.19 14.81 23.19
C MET A 93 26.96 14.51 22.34
N LEU A 94 25.89 14.00 22.95
CA LEU A 94 24.63 13.70 22.28
C LEU A 94 24.05 14.95 21.60
N ARG A 95 24.05 16.09 22.29
CA ARG A 95 23.62 17.37 21.74
C ARG A 95 24.44 17.80 20.53
N LYS A 96 25.76 17.63 20.56
CA LYS A 96 26.64 17.96 19.42
C LYS A 96 26.35 17.04 18.23
N SER A 97 26.27 15.73 18.45
CA SER A 97 25.95 14.77 17.39
C SER A 97 24.57 15.00 16.77
N LEU A 98 23.55 15.30 17.55
CA LEU A 98 22.22 15.63 17.03
C LEU A 98 22.21 16.90 16.17
N LYS A 99 22.98 17.93 16.56
CA LYS A 99 23.15 19.13 15.73
C LYS A 99 23.81 18.79 14.40
N GLU A 100 24.89 18.02 14.41
CA GLU A 100 25.58 17.60 13.19
C GLU A 100 24.66 16.80 12.25
N ILE A 101 23.89 15.85 12.80
CA ILE A 101 22.90 15.09 12.03
C ILE A 101 21.85 16.01 11.41
N LYS A 102 21.33 16.98 12.16
CA LYS A 102 20.37 17.97 11.65
C LYS A 102 20.95 18.74 10.47
N GLU A 103 22.15 19.29 10.62
CA GLU A 103 22.82 20.03 9.54
C GLU A 103 23.06 19.16 8.31
N ASN A 104 23.43 17.88 8.50
CA ASN A 104 23.63 16.96 7.39
C ASN A 104 22.31 16.61 6.66
N ILE A 105 21.20 16.48 7.39
CA ILE A 105 19.87 16.27 6.79
C ILE A 105 19.45 17.51 5.99
N LEU A 106 19.62 18.71 6.53
CA LEU A 106 19.31 19.95 5.82
C LEU A 106 20.10 20.06 4.50
N LYS A 107 21.41 19.78 4.52
CA LYS A 107 22.24 19.72 3.32
C LYS A 107 21.75 18.70 2.29
N GLN A 108 21.27 17.54 2.74
CA GLN A 108 20.72 16.53 1.82
C GLN A 108 19.40 16.99 1.20
N ILE A 109 18.54 17.65 1.97
CA ILE A 109 17.29 18.23 1.45
C ILE A 109 17.59 19.30 0.40
N GLU A 110 18.51 20.22 0.70
CA GLU A 110 18.95 21.25 -0.25
C GLU A 110 19.51 20.65 -1.54
N LYS A 111 20.33 19.60 -1.42
CA LYS A 111 20.87 18.87 -2.58
C LYS A 111 19.77 18.27 -3.45
N ILE A 112 18.80 17.58 -2.85
CA ILE A 112 17.69 16.95 -3.58
C ILE A 112 16.84 18.02 -4.29
N SER A 113 16.59 19.16 -3.64
CA SER A 113 15.84 20.27 -4.24
C SER A 113 16.60 20.89 -5.43
N ALA A 114 17.92 21.12 -5.29
CA ALA A 114 18.75 21.64 -6.37
C ALA A 114 18.86 20.66 -7.56
N ASP A 115 18.93 19.35 -7.30
CA ASP A 115 18.94 18.31 -8.32
C ASP A 115 17.59 18.20 -9.07
N THR A 116 16.50 18.70 -8.48
CA THR A 116 15.16 18.73 -9.10
C THR A 116 14.95 19.97 -9.98
N GLU A 117 15.65 21.08 -9.71
CA GLU A 117 15.54 22.35 -10.44
C GLU A 117 16.41 22.44 -11.70
N ASN A 118 17.29 21.47 -11.93
CA ASN A 118 18.07 21.36 -13.15
C ASN A 118 17.47 20.26 -14.05
N PRO A 119 16.68 20.58 -15.10
CA PRO A 119 16.13 19.58 -16.00
C PRO A 119 17.25 19.09 -16.93
N THR A 120 18.20 18.34 -16.38
CA THR A 120 19.16 17.60 -17.19
C THR A 120 18.48 16.29 -17.57
N SER A 121 17.92 16.30 -18.79
CA SER A 121 17.38 15.14 -19.49
C SER A 121 18.19 13.88 -19.22
N SER A 122 17.65 12.98 -18.41
CA SER A 122 18.06 11.58 -18.35
C SER A 122 16.86 10.71 -18.65
N SER A 123 16.70 10.42 -19.94
CA SER A 123 15.88 9.32 -20.41
C SER A 123 16.62 8.01 -20.13
N SER A 124 16.04 7.13 -19.31
CA SER A 124 15.60 5.82 -19.79
C SER A 124 14.81 5.04 -18.72
N ALA A 125 13.53 4.83 -19.01
CA ALA A 125 12.77 3.60 -18.85
C ALA A 125 12.81 2.79 -17.52
N ASN A 126 11.62 2.73 -16.92
CA ASN A 126 11.00 1.60 -16.18
C ASN A 126 11.24 1.49 -14.68
N ILE A 127 10.33 2.06 -13.89
CA ILE A 127 9.68 1.34 -12.77
C ILE A 127 8.19 1.70 -12.79
N ALA A 128 7.38 0.80 -13.34
CA ALA A 128 5.93 0.85 -13.23
C ALA A 128 5.54 0.68 -11.75
N GLY A 129 4.82 1.65 -11.19
CA GLY A 129 4.21 1.53 -9.87
C GLY A 129 4.31 2.76 -8.97
N VAL A 130 4.08 3.97 -9.49
CA VAL A 130 3.89 5.17 -8.65
C VAL A 130 2.48 5.71 -8.84
N ILE A 131 1.70 5.50 -7.77
CA ILE A 131 0.60 6.29 -7.23
C ILE A 131 0.27 7.56 -8.03
N ASN A 132 -0.94 7.63 -8.58
CA ASN A 132 -1.54 8.84 -9.14
C ASN A 132 -1.97 9.81 -8.01
N PRO A 133 -1.52 11.08 -8.02
CA PRO A 133 -2.34 12.20 -7.61
C PRO A 133 -2.66 13.05 -8.85
N SER A 134 -3.67 12.63 -9.60
CA SER A 134 -4.43 13.53 -10.50
C SER A 134 -5.37 14.31 -9.59
N VAL A 135 -5.46 15.64 -9.58
CA VAL A 135 -5.37 16.62 -10.67
C VAL A 135 -5.13 18.02 -10.06
N SER A 136 -4.30 18.83 -10.72
CA SER A 136 -4.37 20.29 -10.63
C SER A 136 -4.28 20.88 -12.04
N SER A 137 -5.28 21.65 -12.42
CA SER A 137 -5.29 22.62 -13.52
C SER A 137 -6.67 23.32 -13.44
N THR A 138 -6.85 24.64 -13.53
CA THR A 138 -5.98 25.67 -14.11
C THR A 138 -6.57 27.06 -13.81
N ALA A 139 -5.69 27.99 -13.45
CA ALA A 139 -5.55 29.38 -13.94
C ALA A 139 -6.78 30.31 -14.07
N ARG A 140 -6.68 31.50 -13.47
CA ARG A 140 -6.35 32.77 -14.17
C ARG A 140 -6.20 33.90 -13.16
N GLY A 141 -5.05 34.57 -13.21
CA GLY A 141 -4.80 35.79 -12.44
C GLY A 141 -5.50 37.01 -13.02
N SER A 142 -5.69 38.02 -12.16
CA SER A 142 -5.73 39.43 -12.52
C SER A 142 -5.39 40.27 -11.27
N SER A 143 -4.22 40.90 -11.34
CA SER A 143 -3.83 42.19 -10.76
C SER A 143 -4.91 43.05 -10.11
N SER A 144 -4.67 43.56 -8.89
CA SER A 144 -4.47 45.00 -8.65
C SER A 144 -4.10 45.23 -7.18
N ALA A 145 -2.97 45.92 -6.95
CA ALA A 145 -2.69 46.60 -5.70
C ALA A 145 -3.63 47.81 -5.57
N ASP A 146 -4.14 48.04 -4.36
CA ASP A 146 -4.34 49.36 -3.71
C ASP A 146 -5.42 49.24 -2.63
N VAL A 147 -5.02 49.31 -1.36
CA VAL A 147 -5.77 50.09 -0.35
C VAL A 147 -4.73 50.67 0.61
N ASN A 148 -4.48 51.97 0.45
CA ASN A 148 -3.89 52.80 1.50
C ASN A 148 -4.82 52.80 2.71
N ASP A 149 -4.34 52.36 3.87
CA ASP A 149 -4.98 52.66 5.15
C ASP A 149 -4.80 54.15 5.44
N HIS A 150 -5.91 54.87 5.44
CA HIS A 150 -5.98 56.25 5.91
C HIS A 150 -6.00 56.25 7.44
N ASP A 151 -4.95 56.86 7.98
CA ASP A 151 -4.95 57.59 9.24
C ASP A 151 -6.17 58.53 9.31
N ASP A 152 -6.96 58.42 10.38
CA ASP A 152 -7.81 59.51 10.85
C ASP A 152 -8.05 59.34 12.35
N GLY A 153 -7.26 60.08 13.13
CA GLY A 153 -7.55 60.35 14.53
C GLY A 153 -8.63 61.42 14.70
N HIS A 154 -9.58 61.15 15.59
CA HIS A 154 -10.37 62.10 16.39
C HIS A 154 -11.02 61.24 17.49
N GLY A 155 -11.04 61.56 18.78
CA GLY A 155 -10.97 62.84 19.46
C GLY A 155 -12.00 62.75 20.61
N HIS A 156 -11.53 63.03 21.84
CA HIS A 156 -12.23 63.08 23.14
C HIS A 156 -12.40 61.77 23.92
#